data_AF-A0ABD7F0H2-F1
#
_entry.id   AF-A0ABD7F0H2-F1
#
_cell.length_a   1.000
_cell.length_b   1.000
_cell.length_c   1.000
_cell.angle_alpha   90.00
_cell.angle_beta   90.00
_cell.angle_gamma   90.00
#
_symmetry.space_group_name_H-M   'P 1'
#
loop_
_entity.id
_entity.type
_entity.pdbx_description
1 polymer ?
#
loop_
_entity_poly.entity_id
_entity_poly.type
_entity_poly.pdbx_seq_one_letter_code
_entity_poly.pdbx_strand_id
1 'polypeptide(L)'
;MKKLRIVLLSSLFCINGLSLAHAASFSCDKAKTSTEKTICQNRSLNDADVKMTTTYNIVVHALPMGGRDAEKGAQYQWLKQRDNCRANVSCITQRYTERQKHLDDIVQNRILTQGPF
;
A
#
# COMPACT_ATOMS: atom_id res chain seq x y z
N MET A 1 7.87 49.14 -47.33
CA MET A 1 6.59 48.44 -47.06
C MET A 1 6.75 47.03 -47.62
N LYS A 2 6.68 45.90 -46.92
CA LYS A 2 6.10 45.45 -45.65
C LYS A 2 7.08 44.47 -45.00
N LYS A 3 7.23 44.52 -43.66
CA LYS A 3 8.08 43.58 -42.91
C LYS A 3 7.36 42.22 -42.81
N LEU A 4 7.96 41.16 -43.33
CA LEU A 4 7.46 39.80 -43.19
C LEU A 4 7.95 39.24 -41.85
N ARG A 5 7.10 39.31 -40.81
CA ARG A 5 7.32 38.66 -39.51
C ARG A 5 6.64 37.30 -39.55
N ILE A 6 7.40 36.24 -39.77
CA ILE A 6 6.93 34.87 -39.53
C ILE A 6 7.27 34.54 -38.08
N VAL A 7 6.25 34.55 -37.24
CA VAL A 7 6.30 34.19 -35.83
C VAL A 7 6.61 32.71 -35.72
N LEU A 8 7.71 32.35 -35.06
CA LEU A 8 7.99 30.99 -34.61
C LEU A 8 6.86 30.55 -33.68
N LEU A 9 5.93 29.72 -34.17
CA LEU A 9 5.01 28.98 -33.31
C LEU A 9 5.82 27.98 -32.49
N SER A 10 6.32 28.43 -31.33
CA SER A 10 6.78 27.54 -30.28
C SER A 10 5.55 26.80 -29.74
N SER A 11 5.34 25.59 -30.26
CA SER A 11 4.36 24.64 -29.75
C SER A 11 4.66 24.37 -28.27
N LEU A 12 3.81 24.93 -27.42
CA LEU A 12 3.87 24.75 -25.97
C LEU A 12 3.50 23.29 -25.67
N PHE A 13 4.50 22.41 -25.67
CA PHE A 13 4.34 21.02 -25.27
C PHE A 13 4.22 20.94 -23.75
N CYS A 14 3.01 21.23 -23.23
CA CYS A 14 2.66 20.94 -21.85
C CYS A 14 2.45 19.42 -21.71
N ILE A 15 3.55 18.66 -21.60
CA ILE A 15 3.51 17.32 -21.02
C ILE A 15 3.23 17.52 -19.53
N ASN A 16 1.95 17.67 -19.20
CA ASN A 16 1.50 17.48 -17.84
C ASN A 16 1.82 16.03 -17.51
N GLY A 17 2.86 15.81 -16.70
CA GLY A 17 3.22 14.46 -16.24
C GLY A 17 1.98 13.82 -15.64
N LEU A 18 1.50 12.74 -16.26
CA LEU A 18 0.51 11.86 -15.66
C LEU A 18 1.12 11.39 -14.33
N SER A 19 0.73 12.03 -13.22
CA SER A 19 0.96 11.48 -11.91
C SER A 19 0.07 10.24 -11.84
N LEU A 20 0.64 9.08 -12.18
CA LEU A 20 0.06 7.81 -11.80
C LEU A 20 -0.07 7.87 -10.28
N ALA A 21 -1.30 8.04 -9.81
CA ALA A 21 -1.62 8.07 -8.39
C ALA A 21 -1.27 6.69 -7.81
N HIS A 22 -0.03 6.52 -7.37
CA HIS A 22 0.42 5.37 -6.62
C HIS A 22 0.00 5.64 -5.19
N ALA A 23 -1.25 5.34 -4.84
CA ALA A 23 -1.70 5.36 -3.46
C ALA A 23 -1.57 3.95 -2.92
N ALA A 24 -0.68 3.73 -1.95
CA ALA A 24 -0.74 2.52 -1.14
C ALA A 24 -1.90 2.68 -0.14
N SER A 25 -2.00 1.83 0.88
CA SER A 25 -2.87 2.10 2.04
C SER A 25 -2.52 3.40 2.79
N PHE A 26 -1.42 4.05 2.41
CA PHE A 26 -0.97 5.35 2.85
C PHE A 26 -0.61 6.27 1.66
N SER A 27 -0.50 7.57 1.93
CA SER A 27 -0.09 8.56 0.92
C SER A 27 1.39 8.41 0.59
N CYS A 28 1.69 8.08 -0.66
CA CYS A 28 3.06 7.89 -1.13
C CYS A 28 3.92 9.15 -1.10
N ASP A 29 3.30 10.33 -1.22
CA ASP A 29 3.99 11.62 -1.03
C ASP A 29 4.49 11.80 0.42
N LYS A 30 3.89 11.07 1.37
CA LYS A 30 4.23 11.09 2.80
C LYS A 30 5.05 9.88 3.24
N ALA A 31 5.52 9.05 2.31
CA ALA A 31 6.34 7.88 2.61
C ALA A 31 7.65 8.28 3.32
N LYS A 32 7.87 7.76 4.53
CA LYS A 32 9.00 8.10 5.39
C LYS A 32 10.12 7.08 5.27
N THR A 33 9.79 5.79 5.22
CA THR A 33 10.79 4.72 5.24
C THR A 33 11.26 4.35 3.83
N SER A 34 12.46 3.75 3.74
CA SER A 34 12.93 3.18 2.46
C SER A 34 11.95 2.13 1.93
N THR A 35 11.35 1.35 2.83
CA THR A 35 10.36 0.32 2.50
C THR A 35 9.08 0.92 1.94
N GLU A 36 8.54 1.97 2.56
CA GLU A 36 7.35 2.67 2.07
C GLU A 36 7.58 3.27 0.69
N LYS A 37 8.74 3.89 0.46
CA LYS A 37 9.10 4.41 -0.88
C LYS A 37 9.18 3.29 -1.92
N THR A 38 9.77 2.15 -1.58
CA THR A 38 9.82 0.98 -2.46
C THR A 38 8.43 0.40 -2.74
N ILE A 39 7.54 0.37 -1.76
CA ILE A 39 6.14 -0.03 -1.94
C ILE A 39 5.44 0.90 -2.93
N CYS A 40 5.62 2.21 -2.78
CA CYS A 40 5.04 3.20 -3.68
C CYS A 40 5.53 3.11 -5.13
N GLN A 41 6.80 2.75 -5.32
CA GLN A 41 7.42 2.65 -6.65
C GLN A 41 7.19 1.29 -7.33
N ASN A 42 6.68 0.30 -6.61
CA ASN A 42 6.43 -1.04 -7.13
C ASN A 42 4.93 -1.36 -7.08
N ARG A 43 4.29 -1.42 -8.24
CA ARG A 43 2.83 -1.66 -8.34
C ARG A 43 2.38 -2.92 -7.62
N SER A 44 3.10 -4.03 -7.75
CA SER A 44 2.70 -5.28 -7.08
C SER A 44 2.79 -5.19 -5.55
N LEU A 45 3.77 -4.47 -5.01
CA LEU A 45 3.84 -4.19 -3.57
C LEU A 45 2.76 -3.22 -3.11
N ASN A 46 2.43 -2.22 -3.92
CA ASN A 46 1.34 -1.29 -3.67
C ASN A 46 -0.01 -2.03 -3.57
N ASP A 47 -0.32 -2.88 -4.56
CA ASP A 47 -1.55 -3.69 -4.59
C ASP A 47 -1.59 -4.65 -3.38
N ALA A 48 -0.46 -5.25 -3.02
CA ALA A 48 -0.36 -6.12 -1.85
C ALA A 48 -0.62 -5.36 -0.53
N ASP A 49 -0.15 -4.13 -0.41
CA ASP A 49 -0.39 -3.28 0.76
C ASP A 49 -1.85 -2.87 0.92
N VAL A 50 -2.51 -2.50 -0.18
CA VAL A 50 -3.95 -2.19 -0.19
C VAL A 50 -4.78 -3.41 0.19
N LYS A 51 -4.48 -4.58 -0.41
CA LYS A 51 -5.17 -5.83 -0.10
C LYS A 51 -5.04 -6.20 1.37
N MET A 52 -3.80 -6.23 1.87
CA MET A 52 -3.50 -6.61 3.25
C MET A 52 -4.20 -5.68 4.24
N THR A 53 -4.14 -4.36 4.01
CA THR A 53 -4.79 -3.39 4.90
C THR A 53 -6.31 -3.50 4.87
N THR A 54 -6.89 -3.78 3.71
CA THR A 54 -8.33 -4.02 3.58
C THR A 54 -8.77 -5.25 4.38
N THR A 55 -8.07 -6.37 4.23
CA THR A 55 -8.37 -7.58 5.01
C THR A 55 -8.16 -7.35 6.51
N TYR A 56 -7.09 -6.67 6.90
CA TYR A 56 -6.83 -6.32 8.31
C TYR A 56 -7.99 -5.52 8.90
N ASN A 57 -8.49 -4.51 8.18
CA ASN A 57 -9.63 -3.71 8.63
C ASN A 57 -10.88 -4.57 8.84
N ILE A 58 -11.17 -5.51 7.94
CA ILE A 58 -12.28 -6.47 8.12
C ILE A 58 -12.06 -7.28 9.41
N VAL A 59 -10.86 -7.85 9.58
CA VAL A 59 -10.51 -8.69 10.73
C VAL A 59 -10.70 -7.93 12.05
N VAL A 60 -10.11 -6.74 12.20
CA VAL A 60 -10.22 -5.99 13.46
C VAL A 60 -11.61 -5.43 13.71
N HIS A 61 -12.48 -5.31 12.70
CA HIS A 61 -13.88 -4.95 12.93
C HIS A 61 -14.73 -6.14 13.36
N ALA A 62 -14.43 -7.34 12.86
CA ALA A 62 -15.20 -8.56 13.14
C ALA A 62 -14.79 -9.25 14.46
N LEU A 63 -13.55 -9.11 14.91
CA LEU A 63 -13.09 -9.79 16.13
C LEU A 63 -13.63 -9.13 17.42
N PRO A 64 -13.88 -9.92 18.49
CA PRO A 64 -14.14 -9.41 19.84
C PRO A 64 -12.95 -8.63 20.38
N MET A 65 -13.17 -7.83 21.43
CA MET A 65 -12.16 -6.89 21.97
C MET A 65 -10.79 -7.56 22.22
N GLY A 66 -10.76 -8.74 22.85
CA GLY A 66 -9.50 -9.45 23.13
C GLY A 66 -8.72 -9.85 21.87
N GLY A 67 -9.39 -10.46 20.89
CA GLY A 67 -8.77 -10.83 19.61
C GLY A 67 -8.40 -9.61 18.76
N ARG A 68 -9.25 -8.58 18.77
CA ARG A 68 -9.04 -7.31 18.08
C ARG A 68 -7.78 -6.60 18.57
N ASP A 69 -7.61 -6.48 19.88
CA ASP A 69 -6.47 -5.76 20.44
C ASP A 69 -5.16 -6.55 20.26
N ALA A 70 -5.23 -7.88 20.33
CA ALA A 70 -4.12 -8.75 19.95
C ALA A 70 -3.71 -8.51 18.48
N GLU A 71 -4.66 -8.45 17.54
CA GLU A 71 -4.35 -8.22 16.12
C GLU A 71 -3.84 -6.82 15.81
N LYS A 72 -4.31 -5.79 16.53
CA LYS A 72 -3.73 -4.44 16.44
C LYS A 72 -2.27 -4.44 16.89
N GLY A 73 -1.97 -5.12 18.00
CA GLY A 73 -0.60 -5.30 18.49
C GLY A 73 0.27 -6.03 17.48
N ALA A 74 -0.22 -7.13 16.92
CA ALA A 74 0.47 -7.91 15.89
C ALA A 74 0.74 -7.06 14.63
N GLN A 75 -0.22 -6.26 14.18
CA GLN A 75 -0.05 -5.37 13.02
C GLN A 75 1.06 -4.35 13.24
N TYR A 76 1.11 -3.74 14.42
CA TYR A 76 2.17 -2.78 14.77
C TYR A 76 3.56 -3.43 14.75
N GLN A 77 3.70 -4.65 15.27
CA GLN A 77 4.98 -5.38 15.21
C GLN A 77 5.32 -5.79 13.77
N TRP A 78 4.34 -6.22 12.99
CA TRP A 78 4.52 -6.58 11.59
C TRP A 78 5.02 -5.39 10.76
N LEU A 79 4.52 -4.16 10.99
CA LEU A 79 5.02 -2.96 10.31
C LEU A 79 6.52 -2.76 10.53
N LYS A 80 7.03 -2.98 11.75
CA LYS A 80 8.47 -2.92 12.05
C LYS A 80 9.24 -4.00 11.30
N GLN A 81 8.72 -5.22 11.25
CA GLN A 81 9.35 -6.34 10.53
C GLN A 81 9.38 -6.09 9.02
N ARG A 82 8.31 -5.53 8.45
CA ARG A 82 8.25 -5.09 7.06
C ARG A 82 9.31 -4.03 6.78
N ASP A 83 9.39 -3.00 7.60
CA ASP A 83 10.31 -1.88 7.38
C ASP A 83 11.80 -2.28 7.54
N ASN A 84 12.09 -3.35 8.27
CA ASN A 84 13.43 -3.94 8.31
C ASN A 84 13.91 -4.47 6.95
N CYS A 85 13.00 -4.76 6.00
CA CYS A 85 13.38 -5.17 4.64
C CYS A 85 14.03 -4.05 3.82
N ARG A 86 13.92 -2.77 4.23
CA ARG A 86 14.40 -1.60 3.47
C ARG A 86 13.87 -1.65 2.03
N ALA A 87 14.72 -1.52 1.02
CA ALA A 87 14.33 -1.54 -0.39
C ALA A 87 14.28 -2.93 -1.04
N ASN A 88 14.46 -4.02 -0.26
CA ASN A 88 14.46 -5.37 -0.82
C ASN A 88 13.03 -5.82 -1.17
N VAL A 89 12.68 -5.76 -2.45
CA VAL A 89 11.35 -6.13 -2.97
C VAL A 89 10.95 -7.56 -2.58
N SER A 90 11.85 -8.54 -2.70
CA SER A 90 11.53 -9.93 -2.38
C SER A 90 11.21 -10.12 -0.89
N CYS A 91 11.99 -9.48 -0.01
CA CYS A 91 11.71 -9.47 1.43
C CYS A 91 10.36 -8.83 1.74
N ILE A 92 10.05 -7.68 1.14
CA ILE A 92 8.77 -6.97 1.36
C ILE A 92 7.61 -7.84 0.86
N THR A 93 7.72 -8.43 -0.33
CA THR A 93 6.72 -9.36 -0.89
C THR A 93 6.46 -10.54 0.04
N GLN A 94 7.52 -11.12 0.61
CA GLN A 94 7.39 -12.21 1.56
C GLN A 94 6.63 -11.75 2.82
N ARG A 95 6.95 -10.58 3.36
CA ARG A 95 6.25 -10.02 4.54
C ARG A 95 4.77 -9.77 4.29
N TYR A 96 4.39 -9.30 3.11
CA TYR A 96 2.98 -9.18 2.73
C TYR A 96 2.30 -10.54 2.57
N THR A 97 2.95 -11.48 1.88
CA THR A 97 2.40 -12.83 1.67
C THR A 97 2.12 -13.53 2.99
N GLU A 98 3.06 -13.50 3.93
CA GLU A 98 2.92 -14.09 5.27
C GLU A 98 1.76 -13.44 6.05
N ARG A 99 1.69 -12.11 6.04
CA ARG A 99 0.63 -11.39 6.77
C ARG A 99 -0.75 -11.59 6.15
N GLN A 100 -0.84 -11.56 4.83
CA GLN A 100 -2.08 -11.83 4.12
C GLN A 100 -2.59 -13.24 4.46
N LYS A 101 -1.72 -14.25 4.42
CA LYS A 101 -2.09 -15.64 4.77
C LYS A 101 -2.64 -15.74 6.20
N HIS A 102 -2.01 -15.06 7.16
CA HIS A 102 -2.49 -15.01 8.55
C HIS A 102 -3.87 -14.38 8.67
N LEU A 103 -4.09 -13.25 8.00
CA LEU A 103 -5.39 -12.56 8.05
C LEU A 103 -6.48 -13.37 7.33
N ASP A 104 -6.14 -13.99 6.20
CA ASP A 104 -7.05 -14.88 5.47
C ASP A 104 -7.44 -16.10 6.32
N ASP A 105 -6.49 -16.67 7.07
CA ASP A 105 -6.75 -17.75 8.04
C ASP A 105 -7.77 -17.32 9.12
N ILE A 106 -7.60 -16.12 9.70
CA ILE A 106 -8.58 -15.59 10.67
C ILE A 106 -9.96 -15.43 10.03
N VAL A 107 -10.02 -14.90 8.80
CA VAL A 107 -11.29 -14.75 8.08
C VAL A 107 -11.95 -16.12 7.89
N GLN A 108 -11.24 -17.09 7.34
CA GLN A 108 -11.80 -18.40 7.00
C GLN A 108 -12.12 -19.25 8.23
N ASN A 109 -11.19 -19.35 9.17
CA ASN A 109 -11.23 -20.34 10.24
C ASN A 109 -11.78 -19.82 11.56
N ARG A 110 -11.97 -18.49 11.69
CA ARG A 110 -12.68 -17.92 12.84
C ARG A 110 -13.91 -17.13 12.43
N ILE A 111 -13.78 -16.11 11.60
CA ILE A 111 -14.90 -15.18 11.37
C ILE A 111 -16.04 -15.88 10.62
N LEU A 112 -15.75 -16.58 9.54
CA LEU A 112 -16.77 -17.24 8.71
C LEU A 112 -17.37 -18.50 9.37
N THR A 113 -16.63 -19.17 10.25
CA THR A 113 -17.04 -20.43 10.89
C THR A 113 -17.66 -20.25 12.27
N GLN A 114 -17.15 -19.32 13.07
CA GLN A 114 -17.56 -19.11 14.47
C GLN A 114 -18.47 -17.89 14.63
N GLY A 115 -18.63 -17.10 13.57
CA GLY A 115 -19.40 -15.86 13.58
C GLY A 115 -18.59 -14.69 14.15
N PRO A 116 -19.00 -13.44 13.82
CA PRO A 116 -18.23 -12.25 14.18
C PRO A 116 -18.55 -11.75 15.59
N PHE A 117 -18.40 -12.56 16.65
CA PHE A 117 -18.59 -12.10 18.05
C PHE A 117 -17.75 -12.91 19.04
#